data_AF-A0A643JRK6-F1
#
_entry.id   AF-A0A643JRK6-F1
#
_cell.length_a   1.000
_cell.length_b   1.000
_cell.length_c   1.000
_cell.angle_alpha   90.00
_cell.angle_beta   90.00
_cell.angle_gamma   90.00
#
_symmetry.space_group_name_H-M   'P 1'
#
loop_
_entity.id
_entity.type
_entity.pdbx_description
1 polymer ?
#
loop_
_entity_poly.entity_id
_entity_poly.type
_entity_poly.pdbx_seq_one_letter_code
_entity_poly.pdbx_strand_id
1 'polypeptide(L)'
;MRGPVLAQMTGAEHTAKRKIVIRGFTGPALQDQIRAVHANAAELLAPFLPRGRVDLVNDFGRPLAVQVALDVLGLDKNDWQQVADWHSGIAECIEVLLRGYPGLQAGEETTLLRSRTGTAESPSGRFGVHRPPADTLGSHGN
;
A
#
# COMPACT_ATOMS: atom_id res chain seq x y z
N MET A 1 16.71 -19.61 12.06
CA MET A 1 15.74 -18.63 12.61
C MET A 1 14.35 -19.24 12.60
N ARG A 2 13.72 -19.45 13.76
CA ARG A 2 12.30 -19.82 13.89
C ARG A 2 11.72 -18.93 14.98
N GLY A 3 11.10 -17.83 14.59
CA GLY A 3 10.46 -16.87 15.47
C GLY A 3 9.38 -16.12 14.69
N PRO A 4 8.45 -15.45 15.37
CA PRO A 4 7.37 -14.73 14.69
C PRO A 4 7.94 -13.71 13.69
N VAL A 5 7.22 -13.47 12.61
CA VAL A 5 7.53 -12.34 11.72
C VAL A 5 6.99 -11.05 12.32
N LEU A 6 7.48 -9.88 11.86
CA LEU A 6 7.05 -8.58 12.39
C LEU A 6 5.52 -8.42 12.42
N ALA A 7 4.83 -8.90 11.38
CA ALA A 7 3.37 -8.84 11.27
C ALA A 7 2.61 -9.67 12.32
N GLN A 8 3.27 -10.64 12.97
CA GLN A 8 2.68 -11.49 14.01
C GLN A 8 3.01 -11.00 15.43
N MET A 9 3.87 -9.99 15.57
CA MET A 9 4.31 -9.48 16.87
C MET A 9 3.35 -8.41 17.41
N THR A 10 3.31 -8.28 18.74
CA THR A 10 2.49 -7.25 19.41
C THR A 10 3.31 -6.47 20.46
N GLY A 11 2.79 -5.32 20.89
CA GLY A 11 3.33 -4.57 22.02
C GLY A 11 4.78 -4.08 21.85
N ALA A 12 5.57 -4.22 22.92
CA ALA A 12 6.94 -3.71 22.98
C ALA A 12 7.87 -4.38 21.95
N GLU A 13 7.71 -5.69 21.71
CA GLU A 13 8.52 -6.43 20.73
C GLU A 13 8.30 -5.90 19.31
N HIS A 14 7.03 -5.77 18.90
CA HIS A 14 6.67 -5.19 17.60
C HIS A 14 7.24 -3.78 17.44
N THR A 15 7.09 -2.95 18.48
CA THR A 15 7.54 -1.56 18.44
C THR A 15 9.06 -1.46 18.26
N ALA A 16 9.83 -2.27 18.99
CA ALA A 16 11.28 -2.31 18.90
C ALA A 16 11.77 -2.74 17.51
N LYS A 17 11.23 -3.83 16.95
CA LYS A 17 11.62 -4.34 15.63
C LYS A 17 11.13 -3.43 14.50
N ARG A 18 9.90 -2.91 14.57
CA ARG A 18 9.38 -1.94 13.60
C ARG A 18 10.26 -0.69 13.51
N LYS A 19 10.77 -0.19 14.64
CA LYS A 19 11.66 0.97 14.67
C LYS A 19 12.95 0.75 13.88
N ILE A 20 13.46 -0.48 13.83
CA ILE A 20 14.64 -0.82 13.05
C ILE A 20 14.28 -0.86 11.57
N VAL A 21 13.21 -1.60 11.22
CA VAL A 21 12.78 -1.79 9.82
C VAL A 21 12.42 -0.46 9.16
N ILE A 22 11.64 0.39 9.84
CA ILE A 22 11.10 1.63 9.26
C ILE A 22 12.19 2.63 8.86
N ARG A 23 13.40 2.55 9.46
CA ARG A 23 14.51 3.45 9.10
C ARG A 23 14.90 3.33 7.63
N GLY A 24 14.82 2.13 7.05
CA GLY A 24 15.08 1.90 5.62
C GLY A 24 14.00 2.47 4.70
N PHE A 25 12.84 2.87 5.25
CA PHE A 25 11.68 3.36 4.50
C PHE A 25 11.32 4.82 4.85
N THR A 26 12.29 5.60 5.34
CA THR A 26 12.08 7.01 5.73
C THR A 26 13.20 7.92 5.24
N GLY A 27 12.92 9.21 5.14
CA GLY A 27 13.93 10.22 4.82
C GLY A 27 14.55 10.02 3.42
N PRO A 28 15.87 10.23 3.27
CA PRO A 28 16.56 10.08 1.98
C PRO A 28 16.44 8.68 1.38
N ALA A 29 16.49 7.63 2.21
CA ALA A 29 16.37 6.25 1.74
C ALA A 29 15.04 6.01 1.00
N LEU A 30 13.93 6.58 1.48
CA LEU A 30 12.64 6.49 0.80
C LEU A 30 12.67 7.17 -0.58
N GLN A 31 13.37 8.29 -0.71
CA GLN A 31 13.49 9.00 -2.00
C GLN A 31 14.28 8.18 -3.02
N ASP A 32 15.32 7.48 -2.56
CA ASP A 32 16.10 6.57 -3.41
C ASP A 32 15.23 5.40 -3.88
N GLN A 33 14.42 4.83 -3.00
CA GLN A 33 13.46 3.77 -3.34
C GLN A 33 12.40 4.25 -4.33
N ILE A 34 11.85 5.47 -4.18
CA ILE A 34 10.90 6.04 -5.15
C ILE A 34 11.54 6.15 -6.54
N ARG A 35 12.80 6.56 -6.63
CA ARG A 35 13.52 6.62 -7.91
C ARG A 35 13.72 5.23 -8.51
N ALA A 36 14.08 4.23 -7.69
CA ALA A 36 14.19 2.85 -8.15
C ALA A 36 12.86 2.29 -8.67
N VAL A 37 11.74 2.58 -7.99
CA VAL A 37 10.39 2.20 -8.44
C VAL A 37 10.08 2.79 -9.81
N HIS A 38 10.36 4.08 -10.04
CA HIS A 38 10.14 4.71 -11.33
C HIS A 38 11.02 4.12 -12.44
N ALA A 39 12.29 3.84 -12.14
CA ALA A 39 13.20 3.20 -13.09
C ALA A 39 12.70 1.81 -13.49
N ASN A 40 12.35 0.97 -12.51
CA ASN A 40 11.80 -0.37 -12.77
C ASN A 40 10.51 -0.30 -13.58
N ALA A 41 9.60 0.62 -13.25
CA ALA A 41 8.34 0.77 -13.98
C ALA A 41 8.59 1.15 -15.45
N ALA A 42 9.52 2.07 -15.71
CA ALA A 42 9.89 2.47 -17.06
C ALA A 42 10.52 1.31 -17.85
N GLU A 43 11.45 0.57 -17.24
CA GLU A 43 12.11 -0.58 -17.87
C GLU A 43 11.12 -1.70 -18.19
N LEU A 44 10.21 -2.02 -17.26
CA LEU A 44 9.18 -3.04 -17.47
C LEU A 44 8.17 -2.65 -18.54
N LEU A 45 7.81 -1.36 -18.67
CA LEU A 45 6.85 -0.91 -19.68
C LEU A 45 7.47 -0.74 -21.07
N ALA A 46 8.77 -0.46 -21.18
CA ALA A 46 9.42 -0.13 -22.45
C ALA A 46 9.16 -1.14 -23.59
N PRO A 47 9.18 -2.48 -23.38
CA PRO A 47 8.91 -3.45 -24.45
C PRO A 47 7.47 -3.43 -24.97
N PHE A 48 6.52 -2.89 -24.20
CA PHE A 48 5.10 -2.87 -24.52
C PHE A 48 4.65 -1.58 -25.21
N LEU A 49 5.44 -0.50 -25.10
CA LEU A 49 5.12 0.79 -25.73
C LEU A 49 4.89 0.67 -27.24
N PRO A 50 5.73 -0.05 -28.03
CA PRO A 50 5.50 -0.21 -29.47
C PRO A 50 4.27 -1.06 -29.80
N ARG A 51 3.88 -1.98 -28.91
CA ARG A 51 2.73 -2.87 -29.10
C ARG A 51 1.40 -2.20 -28.75
N GLY A 52 1.44 -1.18 -27.89
CA GLY A 52 0.26 -0.45 -27.41
C GLY A 52 -0.69 -1.30 -26.55
N ARG A 53 -0.26 -2.48 -26.09
CA ARG A 53 -1.03 -3.42 -25.26
C ARG A 53 -0.12 -4.10 -24.25
N VAL A 54 -0.62 -4.28 -23.04
CA VAL A 54 0.07 -4.92 -21.92
C VAL A 54 -0.97 -5.56 -20.98
N ASP A 55 -0.68 -6.74 -20.44
CA ASP A 55 -1.41 -7.27 -19.28
C ASP A 55 -0.89 -6.59 -18.01
N LEU A 56 -1.67 -5.66 -17.46
CA LEU A 56 -1.27 -4.89 -16.28
C LEU A 56 -0.93 -5.77 -15.07
N VAL A 57 -1.50 -6.97 -14.96
CA VAL A 57 -1.27 -7.86 -13.82
C VAL A 57 -0.04 -8.73 -14.08
N ASN A 58 -0.04 -9.48 -15.17
CA ASN A 58 0.97 -10.51 -15.42
C ASN A 58 2.27 -9.93 -16.02
N ASP A 59 2.15 -8.95 -16.92
CA ASP A 59 3.30 -8.40 -17.63
C ASP A 59 3.96 -7.24 -16.87
N PHE A 60 3.23 -6.59 -15.96
CA PHE A 60 3.71 -5.39 -15.25
C PHE A 60 3.63 -5.48 -13.73
N GLY A 61 2.43 -5.67 -13.16
CA GLY A 61 2.20 -5.56 -11.72
C GLY A 61 2.97 -6.60 -10.89
N ARG A 62 2.89 -7.88 -11.28
CA ARG A 62 3.63 -8.96 -10.60
C ARG A 62 5.16 -8.75 -10.70
N PRO A 63 5.75 -8.54 -11.90
CA PRO A 63 7.19 -8.25 -12.01
C PRO A 63 7.63 -7.02 -11.21
N LEU A 64 6.88 -5.92 -11.28
CA LEU A 64 7.23 -4.67 -10.61
C LEU A 64 7.33 -4.85 -9.10
N ALA A 65 6.33 -5.49 -8.48
CA ALA A 65 6.29 -5.68 -7.03
C ALA A 65 7.50 -6.47 -6.53
N VAL A 66 7.88 -7.53 -7.26
CA VAL A 66 9.01 -8.38 -6.88
C VAL A 66 10.35 -7.67 -7.12
N GLN A 67 10.54 -7.03 -8.27
CA GLN A 67 11.80 -6.33 -8.58
C GLN A 67 12.06 -5.16 -7.62
N VAL A 68 11.01 -4.40 -7.25
CA VAL A 68 11.13 -3.34 -6.23
C VAL A 68 11.49 -3.91 -4.86
N ALA A 69 10.90 -5.05 -4.48
CA ALA A 69 11.26 -5.70 -3.22
C ALA A 69 12.73 -6.16 -3.22
N LEU A 70 13.22 -6.69 -4.34
CA LEU A 70 14.64 -7.07 -4.49
C LEU A 70 15.56 -5.86 -4.41
N ASP A 71 15.19 -4.73 -5.02
CA ASP A 71 15.95 -3.48 -4.88
C ASP A 71 16.03 -2.98 -3.44
N VAL A 72 14.90 -2.99 -2.73
CA VAL A 72 14.86 -2.61 -1.30
C VAL A 72 15.80 -3.49 -0.47
N LEU A 73 15.93 -4.76 -0.82
CA LEU A 73 16.78 -5.73 -0.14
C LEU A 73 18.24 -5.73 -0.65
N GLY A 74 18.54 -4.99 -1.72
CA GLY A 74 19.86 -4.99 -2.37
C GLY A 74 20.21 -6.33 -3.02
N LEU A 75 19.22 -7.05 -3.53
CA LEU A 75 19.37 -8.36 -4.17
C LEU A 75 19.36 -8.25 -5.70
N ASP A 76 19.98 -9.23 -6.36
CA ASP A 76 19.96 -9.32 -7.82
C ASP A 76 18.54 -9.61 -8.34
N LYS A 77 18.14 -8.92 -9.40
CA LYS A 77 16.85 -9.07 -10.08
C LYS A 77 16.81 -10.27 -11.00
N ASN A 78 17.94 -10.88 -11.36
CA ASN A 78 17.96 -12.03 -12.28
C ASN A 78 17.06 -13.19 -11.82
N ASP A 79 16.91 -13.36 -10.50
CA ASP A 79 16.10 -14.43 -9.91
C ASP A 79 14.64 -14.01 -9.62
N TRP A 80 14.17 -12.87 -10.16
CA TRP A 80 12.84 -12.33 -9.82
C TRP A 80 11.70 -13.31 -10.09
N GLN A 81 11.80 -14.14 -11.14
CA GLN A 81 10.77 -15.13 -11.47
C GLN A 81 10.65 -16.20 -10.38
N GLN A 82 11.79 -16.71 -9.93
CA GLN A 82 11.85 -17.69 -8.85
C GLN A 82 11.28 -17.12 -7.54
N VAL A 83 11.61 -15.87 -7.23
CA VAL A 83 11.08 -15.17 -6.05
C VAL A 83 9.57 -14.91 -6.17
N ALA A 84 9.08 -14.59 -7.36
CA ALA A 84 7.65 -14.40 -7.63
C ALA A 84 6.86 -15.71 -7.42
N ASP A 85 7.43 -16.84 -7.85
CA ASP A 85 6.82 -18.15 -7.68
C ASP A 85 6.75 -18.56 -6.21
N TRP A 86 7.85 -18.37 -5.46
CA TRP A 86 7.86 -18.60 -4.01
C TRP A 86 6.84 -17.72 -3.28
N HIS A 87 6.79 -16.42 -3.62
CA HIS A 87 5.83 -15.48 -3.03
C HIS A 87 4.39 -15.90 -3.30
N SER A 88 4.09 -16.35 -4.52
CA SER A 88 2.74 -16.80 -4.90
C SER A 88 2.31 -18.02 -4.07
N GLY A 89 3.20 -18.99 -3.86
CA GLY A 89 2.91 -20.15 -3.00
C GLY A 89 2.68 -19.78 -1.53
N ILE A 90 3.41 -18.79 -1.00
CA ILE A 90 3.19 -18.28 0.37
C ILE A 90 1.84 -17.56 0.48
N ALA A 91 1.50 -16.71 -0.50
CA ALA A 91 0.24 -15.99 -0.52
C ALA A 91 -0.96 -16.94 -0.59
N GLU A 92 -0.90 -17.97 -1.43
CA GLU A 92 -1.91 -19.02 -1.53
C GLU A 92 -2.08 -19.78 -0.21
N CYS A 93 -0.97 -20.15 0.44
CA CYS A 93 -1.00 -20.81 1.74
C CYS A 93 -1.72 -19.96 2.80
N ILE A 94 -1.45 -18.64 2.83
CA ILE A 94 -2.12 -17.71 3.75
C ILE A 94 -3.61 -17.60 3.42
N GLU A 95 -3.99 -17.49 2.14
CA GLU A 95 -5.39 -17.41 1.73
C GLU A 95 -6.17 -18.66 2.16
N VAL A 96 -5.63 -19.85 1.87
CA VAL A 96 -6.21 -21.14 2.27
C VAL A 96 -6.36 -21.22 3.79
N LEU A 97 -5.34 -20.79 4.55
CA LEU A 97 -5.39 -20.75 6.00
C LEU A 97 -6.52 -19.82 6.48
N LEU A 98 -6.60 -18.59 5.96
CA LEU A 98 -7.63 -17.60 6.34
C LEU A 98 -9.05 -18.03 5.96
N ARG A 99 -9.22 -18.74 4.83
CA ARG A 99 -10.50 -19.33 4.43
C ARG A 99 -11.03 -20.34 5.45
N GLY A 100 -10.15 -20.99 6.20
CA GLY A 100 -10.50 -21.86 7.33
C GLY A 100 -10.96 -21.13 8.60
N TYR A 101 -10.84 -19.80 8.67
CA TYR A 101 -11.27 -18.98 9.81
C TYR A 101 -12.47 -18.06 9.43
N PRO A 102 -13.71 -18.52 9.62
CA PRO A 102 -14.90 -17.78 9.19
C PRO A 102 -15.06 -16.41 9.88
N GLY A 103 -14.53 -16.24 11.11
CA GLY A 103 -14.60 -14.97 11.86
C GLY A 103 -13.61 -13.87 11.44
N LEU A 104 -12.70 -14.15 10.50
CA LEU A 104 -11.75 -13.17 9.93
C LEU A 104 -12.14 -12.71 8.53
N GLN A 105 -13.24 -13.23 7.97
CA GLN A 105 -13.79 -12.75 6.71
C GLN A 105 -14.39 -11.35 6.96
N ALA A 106 -13.86 -10.35 6.25
CA ALA A 106 -14.34 -8.99 6.39
C ALA A 106 -15.81 -8.89 5.94
N GLY A 107 -16.71 -8.64 6.90
CA GLY A 107 -18.02 -8.04 6.65
C GLY A 107 -19.23 -8.93 6.94
N GLU A 108 -19.59 -9.09 8.22
CA GLU A 108 -20.99 -9.33 8.61
C GLU A 108 -21.46 -8.49 9.83
N GLU A 109 -20.63 -7.59 10.39
CA GLU A 109 -21.02 -6.79 11.57
C GLU A 109 -21.84 -5.52 11.27
N THR A 110 -22.03 -5.12 10.00
CA THR A 110 -22.71 -3.84 9.68
C THR A 110 -24.23 -3.89 9.70
N THR A 111 -24.86 -5.08 9.75
CA THR A 111 -26.33 -5.18 9.78
C THR A 111 -26.91 -5.03 11.18
N LEU A 112 -26.20 -5.48 12.23
CA LEU A 112 -26.71 -5.47 13.60
C LEU A 112 -26.67 -4.09 14.26
N LEU A 113 -25.67 -3.25 13.94
CA LEU A 113 -25.56 -1.90 14.53
C LEU A 113 -26.60 -0.89 14.00
N ARG A 114 -27.25 -1.15 12.85
CA ARG A 114 -28.31 -0.26 12.32
C ARG A 114 -29.65 -0.38 13.05
N SER A 115 -29.83 -1.43 13.84
CA SER A 115 -31.08 -1.69 14.59
C SER A 115 -31.14 -1.06 15.98
N ARG A 116 -30.04 -0.43 16.45
CA ARG A 116 -29.92 0.08 17.83
C ARG A 116 -29.65 1.57 17.99
N THR A 117 -29.73 2.37 16.93
CA THR A 117 -29.73 3.84 17.02
C THR A 117 -31.13 4.39 16.77
N GLY A 118 -32.07 4.00 17.63
CA GLY A 118 -33.28 4.77 17.88
C GLY A 118 -32.94 5.92 18.83
N THR A 119 -33.15 7.15 18.37
CA THR A 119 -33.23 8.40 19.16
C THR A 119 -32.04 8.74 20.05
N ALA A 120 -31.06 9.44 19.49
CA ALA A 120 -30.22 10.35 20.26
C ALA A 120 -30.18 11.70 19.51
N GLU A 121 -30.66 12.74 20.18
CA GLU A 121 -30.76 14.11 19.69
C GLU A 121 -29.39 14.69 19.30
N SER A 122 -29.38 15.47 18.20
CA SER A 122 -28.21 16.20 17.70
C SER A 122 -27.83 17.36 18.63
N PRO A 123 -26.57 17.48 19.11
CA PRO A 123 -26.09 18.73 19.67
C PRO A 123 -25.68 19.68 18.54
N SER A 124 -26.24 20.89 18.56
CA SER A 124 -25.84 22.01 17.70
C SER A 124 -24.44 22.51 18.07
N GLY A 125 -23.46 22.33 17.18
CA GLY A 125 -22.10 22.83 17.35
C GLY A 125 -21.59 23.53 16.09
N ARG A 126 -21.45 24.87 16.17
CA ARG A 126 -20.87 25.74 15.15
C ARG A 126 -19.40 25.40 14.90
N PHE A 127 -19.06 25.00 13.68
CA PHE A 127 -17.74 25.25 13.10
C PHE A 127 -17.92 25.82 11.70
N GLY A 128 -17.92 27.16 11.63
CA GLY A 128 -17.92 27.89 10.37
C GLY A 128 -16.54 27.83 9.73
N VAL A 129 -16.46 27.27 8.52
CA VAL A 129 -15.29 27.39 7.66
C VAL A 129 -15.37 28.75 6.96
N HIS A 130 -14.52 29.69 7.38
CA HIS A 130 -14.41 31.00 6.75
C HIS A 130 -13.68 30.85 5.41
N ARG A 131 -14.42 30.97 4.30
CA ARG A 131 -13.88 31.05 2.94
C ARG A 131 -13.63 32.53 2.61
N PRO A 132 -12.40 32.97 2.31
CA PRO A 132 -12.19 34.34 1.84
C PRO A 132 -12.77 34.51 0.42
N PRO A 133 -13.34 35.69 0.09
CA PRO A 133 -13.94 35.94 -1.21
C PRO A 133 -12.88 36.12 -2.31
N ALA A 134 -13.24 35.74 -3.53
CA ALA A 134 -12.46 35.98 -4.74
C ALA A 134 -12.70 37.41 -5.21
N ASP A 135 -11.68 38.27 -5.15
CA ASP A 135 -11.73 39.58 -5.77
C ASP A 135 -11.54 39.43 -7.28
N THR A 136 -12.56 39.91 -8.00
CA THR A 136 -12.57 40.10 -9.45
C THR A 136 -12.64 41.60 -9.70
N LEU A 137 -11.91 42.09 -10.72
CA LEU A 137 -11.78 43.46 -11.29
C LEU A 137 -10.34 43.97 -11.10
N GLY A 138 -9.60 44.44 -12.09
CA GLY A 138 -9.89 44.88 -13.45
C GLY A 138 -8.89 45.99 -13.81
N SER A 139 -8.31 45.91 -15.02
CA SER A 139 -7.68 46.97 -15.85
C SER A 139 -7.31 48.35 -15.24
N HIS A 140 -6.01 48.69 -15.34
CA HIS A 140 -5.36 49.97 -15.75
C HIS A 140 -3.86 49.83 -15.39
N GLY A 141 -2.84 50.12 -16.21
CA GLY A 141 -2.70 51.11 -17.27
C GLY A 141 -1.69 52.19 -16.81
N ASN A 142 -0.38 51.92 -16.91
CA ASN A 142 0.70 52.82 -17.36
C ASN A 142 2.03 52.04 -17.37
#